data_AF-M0EPZ9-F1
#
_entry.id   AF-M0EPZ9-F1
#
_cell.length_a   1.000
_cell.length_b   1.000
_cell.length_c   1.000
_cell.angle_alpha   90.00
_cell.angle_beta   90.00
_cell.angle_gamma   90.00
#
_symmetry.space_group_name_H-M   'P 1'
#
loop_
_entity.id
_entity.type
_entity.pdbx_description
1 polymer ?
#
loop_
_entity_poly.entity_id
_entity_poly.type
_entity_poly.pdbx_seq_one_letter_code
_entity_poly.pdbx_strand_id
1 'polypeptide(L)' 'MAKTRALLTETEREQIAGEHGDSRRYQATSRVRGRIQEELERDVEVLEEHHPDLLEELRGVVCEETDDE' A
#
# COMPACT_ATOMS: atom_id res chain seq x y z
N MET A 1 -10.03 -0.42 19.17
CA MET A 1 -8.86 0.33 18.66
C MET A 1 -9.36 1.21 17.52
N ALA A 2 -9.01 2.49 17.47
CA ALA A 2 -9.29 3.31 16.29
C ALA A 2 -8.56 2.65 15.12
N LYS A 3 -9.27 2.34 14.04
CA LYS A 3 -8.69 1.65 12.88
C LYS A 3 -7.75 2.65 12.21
N THR A 4 -6.45 2.57 12.49
CA THR A 4 -5.45 3.34 11.76
C THR A 4 -5.37 2.76 10.35
N ARG A 5 -5.28 3.64 9.34
CA ARG A 5 -5.14 3.22 7.94
C ARG A 5 -3.66 2.90 7.66
N ALA A 6 -3.43 1.87 6.84
CA ALA A 6 -2.14 1.64 6.19
C ALA A 6 -2.07 2.50 4.91
N LEU A 7 -1.73 1.90 3.77
CA LEU A 7 -1.61 2.59 2.48
C LEU A 7 -2.94 3.19 1.98
N LEU A 8 -4.04 2.45 2.16
CA LEU A 8 -5.36 2.79 1.61
C LEU A 8 -6.36 3.20 2.69
N THR A 9 -7.12 4.26 2.42
CA THR A 9 -8.36 4.54 3.16
C THR A 9 -9.47 3.54 2.83
N GLU A 10 -10.54 3.51 3.64
CA GLU A 10 -11.73 2.69 3.37
C GLU A 10 -12.34 3.03 2.00
N THR A 11 -12.59 4.32 1.75
CA THR A 11 -13.15 4.78 0.48
C THR A 11 -12.25 4.48 -0.72
N GLU A 12 -10.93 4.52 -0.56
CA GLU A 12 -10.01 4.21 -1.66
C GLU A 12 -10.05 2.73 -2.03
N ARG A 13 -10.28 1.83 -1.08
CA ARG A 13 -10.51 0.41 -1.38
C ARG A 13 -11.74 0.23 -2.26
N GLU A 14 -12.86 0.85 -1.89
CA GLU A 14 -14.11 0.81 -2.67
C GLU A 14 -13.92 1.44 -4.07
N GLN A 15 -13.21 2.57 -4.16
CA GLN A 15 -12.93 3.25 -5.43
C GLN A 15 -12.08 2.38 -6.36
N ILE A 16 -11.05 1.71 -5.83
CA ILE A 16 -10.22 0.78 -6.61
C ILE A 16 -11.03 -0.44 -7.05
N ALA A 17 -11.90 -0.95 -6.18
CA ALA A 17 -12.83 -2.04 -6.49
C ALA A 17 -13.88 -1.67 -7.56
N GLY A 18 -13.97 -0.39 -7.94
CA GLY A 18 -14.85 0.09 -9.02
C GLY A 18 -16.24 0.51 -8.56
N GLU A 19 -16.51 0.54 -7.25
CA GLU A 19 -17.83 0.83 -6.68
C GLU A 19 -18.31 2.27 -6.94
N HIS A 20 -17.39 3.16 -7.32
CA HIS A 20 -17.64 4.60 -7.52
C HIS A 20 -17.43 5.06 -8.98
N GLY A 21 -17.34 4.12 -9.92
CA GLY A 21 -17.17 4.37 -11.35
C GLY A 21 -15.72 4.67 -11.78
N ASP A 22 -15.49 4.67 -13.10
CA ASP A 22 -14.15 4.67 -13.70
C ASP A 22 -13.29 5.89 -13.36
N SER A 23 -13.89 7.09 -13.32
CA SER A 23 -13.16 8.30 -12.98
C SER A 23 -12.61 8.25 -11.54
N ARG A 24 -13.41 7.76 -10.59
CA ARG A 24 -12.99 7.64 -9.19
C ARG A 24 -11.95 6.54 -9.01
N ARG A 25 -12.13 5.40 -9.70
CA ARG A 25 -11.13 4.33 -9.75
C ARG A 25 -9.78 4.84 -10.25
N TYR A 26 -9.76 5.54 -11.39
CA TYR A 26 -8.53 6.10 -11.94
C TYR A 26 -7.85 7.08 -10.97
N GLN A 27 -8.62 7.99 -10.37
CA GLN A 27 -8.10 8.94 -9.37
C GLN A 27 -7.51 8.23 -8.15
N ALA A 28 -8.20 7.22 -7.60
CA ALA A 28 -7.71 6.45 -6.47
C ALA A 28 -6.39 5.74 -6.82
N THR A 29 -6.35 5.04 -7.95
CA THR A 29 -5.13 4.36 -8.43
C THR A 29 -3.97 5.34 -8.62
N SER A 30 -4.22 6.53 -9.16
CA SER A 30 -3.19 7.55 -9.34
C SER A 30 -2.63 8.04 -8.00
N ARG A 31 -3.49 8.33 -7.01
CA ARG A 31 -3.04 8.76 -5.67
C ARG A 31 -2.26 7.69 -4.94
N VAL A 32 -2.68 6.44 -5.07
CA VAL A 32 -2.00 5.30 -4.43
C VAL A 32 -0.64 5.06 -5.06
N ARG A 33 -0.54 5.20 -6.38
CA ARG A 33 0.73 5.10 -7.10
C ARG A 33 1.75 6.14 -6.63
N GLY A 34 1.33 7.38 -6.43
CA GLY A 34 2.18 8.42 -5.84
C GLY A 34 2.66 8.04 -4.45
N ARG A 35 1.77 7.58 -3.57
CA ARG A 35 2.13 7.08 -2.24
C ARG A 35 3.14 5.94 -2.26
N ILE A 36 3.01 4.99 -3.20
CA ILE A 36 3.95 3.88 -3.34
C ILE A 36 5.34 4.38 -3.74
N GLN A 37 5.41 5.29 -4.71
CA GLN A 37 6.68 5.76 -5.27
C GLN A 37 7.38 6.81 -4.39
N GLU A 38 6.62 7.61 -3.65
CA GLU A 38 7.18 8.75 -2.91
C GLU A 38 7.27 8.46 -1.41
N GLU A 39 6.18 7.99 -0.79
CA GLU A 39 6.12 7.83 0.67
C GLU A 39 6.60 6.44 1.10
N LEU A 40 6.09 5.37 0.47
CA LEU A 40 6.46 4.00 0.85
C LEU A 40 7.92 3.70 0.54
N GLU A 41 8.47 4.23 -0.55
CA GLU A 41 9.91 4.13 -0.86
C GLU A 41 10.75 4.72 0.28
N ARG A 42 10.39 5.90 0.76
CA ARG A 42 11.08 6.55 1.87
C ARG A 42 10.88 5.83 3.19
N ASP A 43 9.68 5.29 3.44
CA ASP A 43 9.43 4.45 4.62
C ASP A 43 10.32 3.18 4.58
N VAL A 44 10.48 2.57 3.40
CA VAL A 44 11.37 1.40 3.23
C VAL A 44 12.83 1.74 3.54
N GLU A 45 13.35 2.88 3.08
CA GLU A 45 14.71 3.34 3.40
C GLU A 45 14.91 3.49 4.93
N VAL A 46 13.94 4.11 5.60
CA VAL A 46 13.97 4.30 7.06
C VAL A 46 13.93 2.96 7.80
N LEU A 47 13.10 2.02 7.35
CA LEU A 47 13.01 0.70 7.94
C LEU A 47 14.30 -0.11 7.69
N GLU A 48 14.89 -0.02 6.50
CA GLU A 48 16.16 -0.68 6.19
C GLU A 48 17.30 -0.18 7.08
N GLU A 49 17.36 1.13 7.34
CA GLU A 49 18.41 1.73 8.16
C GLU A 49 18.24 1.44 9.65
N HIS A 50 17.01 1.49 10.17
CA HIS A 50 16.78 1.52 11.63
C HIS A 50 16.11 0.27 12.19
N HIS A 51 15.27 -0.42 11.41
CA HIS A 51 14.44 -1.53 11.88
C HIS A 51 14.25 -2.61 10.79
N PRO A 52 15.32 -3.32 10.40
CA PRO A 52 15.27 -4.29 9.30
C PRO A 52 14.28 -5.44 9.54
N ASP A 53 14.02 -5.81 10.80
CA ASP A 53 13.03 -6.83 11.15
C ASP A 53 11.60 -6.41 10.72
N LEU A 54 11.25 -5.12 10.86
CA LEU A 54 9.96 -4.59 10.41
C LEU A 54 9.87 -4.51 8.88
N LEU A 55 11.00 -4.30 8.20
CA LEU A 55 11.06 -4.39 6.75
C LEU A 55 10.85 -5.83 6.27
N GLU A 56 11.37 -6.82 6.98
CA GLU A 56 11.12 -8.24 6.72
C GLU A 56 9.64 -8.57 6.91
N GLU A 57 9.00 -8.11 7.98
CA GLU A 57 7.55 -8.25 8.19
C GLU A 57 6.73 -7.63 7.04
N LEU A 58 7.09 -6.41 6.60
CA LEU A 58 6.45 -5.75 5.47
C LEU A 58 6.63 -6.56 4.17
N ARG A 59 7.85 -7.06 3.92
CA ARG A 59 8.15 -7.89 2.75
C ARG A 59 7.40 -9.21 2.78
N GLY A 60 7.21 -9.82 3.95
CA GLY A 60 6.34 -10.99 4.12
C GLY A 60 4.95 -10.69 3.56
N VAL A 61 4.27 -9.68 4.09
CA VAL A 61 2.90 -9.34 3.67
C VAL A 61 2.79 -8.97 2.18
N VAL A 62 3.83 -8.38 1.57
CA VAL A 62 3.80 -7.93 0.17
C VAL A 62 4.24 -9.02 -0.82
N CYS A 63 5.21 -9.86 -0.44
CA CYS A 63 5.86 -10.82 -1.32
C CYS A 63 5.42 -12.28 -1.07
N GLU A 64 4.66 -12.57 0.00
CA GLU A 64 3.98 -13.86 0.20
C GLU A 64 2.82 -14.01 -0.79
N GLU A 65 3.10 -14.05 -2.10
CA GLU A 65 2.21 -14.50 -3.19
C GLU A 65 3.00 -14.50 -4.53
N THR A 66 3.97 -15.41 -4.68
CA THR A 66 4.43 -15.90 -6.01
C THR A 66 5.12 -17.27 -5.93
N ASP A 67 4.54 -18.21 -5.18
CA ASP A 67 4.79 -19.66 -5.36
C ASP A 67 3.50 -20.29 -5.93
N ASP A 68 3.05 -19.80 -7.09
CA ASP A 68 2.05 -20.49 -7.91
C ASP A 68 2.80 -21.28 -8.99
N GLU A 69 2.97 -22.59 -8.74
CA GLU A 69 3.30 -23.61 -9.75
C GLU A 69 2.18 -23.81 -10.79
#